data_AF-A0A812M8Z0-F1
#
_entry.id   AF-A0A812M8Z0-F1
#
_cell.length_a   1.000
_cell.length_b   1.000
_cell.length_c   1.000
_cell.angle_alpha   90.00
_cell.angle_beta   90.00
_cell.angle_gamma   90.00
#
_symmetry.space_group_name_H-M   'P 1'
#
loop_
_entity.id
_entity.type
_entity.pdbx_description
1 polymer ?
#
loop_
_entity_poly.entity_id
_entity_poly.type
_entity_poly.pdbx_seq_one_letter_code
_entity_poly.pdbx_strand_id
1 'polypeptide(L)'
;MAGKRKKAKPRSDAAPSDASGTRQCSESHTTFDAGLASLLGNAIGVQEFRESFFEQKPLHIQRSGSAKYYAQLDGVSSPERLFKLMDEGAVPVYRINMFRCKDGSNKETPNPPPSSPADVRRLFQEGWSIQWLQPQQEHDALASLVVALETEFGCLVGVNAYLTPPGTQGVHGVMHLDLKP
;
A
#
# COMPACT_ATOMS: atom_id res chain seq x y z
N MET A 1 -75.52 17.12 8.64
CA MET A 1 -74.70 15.89 8.71
C MET A 1 -74.77 15.22 7.35
N ALA A 2 -73.89 15.58 6.41
CA ALA A 2 -72.57 14.97 6.18
C ALA A 2 -72.68 13.57 5.55
N GLY A 3 -72.43 13.51 4.24
CA GLY A 3 -72.29 12.27 3.50
C GLY A 3 -72.13 12.55 2.01
N LYS A 4 -70.88 12.70 1.53
CA LYS A 4 -70.53 12.52 0.11
C LYS A 4 -69.04 12.23 -0.04
N ARG A 5 -68.76 10.96 -0.36
CA ARG A 5 -67.48 10.42 -0.84
C ARG A 5 -66.96 11.24 -2.03
N LYS A 6 -65.65 11.52 -2.07
CA LYS A 6 -64.97 12.00 -3.28
C LYS A 6 -63.82 11.07 -3.69
N LYS A 7 -63.82 10.80 -5.01
CA LYS A 7 -62.98 9.91 -5.82
C LYS A 7 -61.49 10.24 -5.75
N ALA A 8 -60.69 9.17 -5.90
CA ALA A 8 -59.25 9.19 -6.14
C ALA A 8 -58.88 9.80 -7.50
N LYS A 9 -57.69 10.41 -7.58
CA LYS A 9 -57.08 10.99 -8.78
C LYS A 9 -55.72 10.30 -9.02
N PRO A 10 -55.36 9.96 -10.27
CA PRO A 10 -54.24 9.04 -10.57
C PRO A 10 -52.86 9.69 -10.44
N ARG A 11 -51.85 8.86 -10.18
CA ARG A 11 -50.42 9.19 -10.18
C ARG A 11 -49.91 9.35 -11.61
N SER A 12 -49.13 10.40 -11.86
CA SER A 12 -48.35 10.58 -13.08
C SER A 12 -46.88 10.32 -12.76
N ASP A 13 -46.31 9.31 -13.42
CA ASP A 13 -44.87 9.06 -13.49
C ASP A 13 -44.20 10.11 -14.38
N ALA A 14 -43.15 10.75 -13.87
CA ALA A 14 -42.18 11.49 -14.68
C ALA A 14 -40.83 11.52 -13.94
N ALA A 15 -39.84 10.86 -14.51
CA ALA A 15 -38.44 10.94 -14.12
C ALA A 15 -37.85 12.29 -14.59
N PRO A 16 -36.97 12.95 -13.82
CA PRO A 16 -36.20 14.07 -14.34
C PRO A 16 -34.88 13.59 -14.95
N SER A 17 -34.62 14.15 -16.12
CA SER A 17 -33.50 14.01 -17.04
C SER A 17 -32.19 14.62 -16.54
N ASP A 18 -31.09 14.06 -17.04
CA ASP A 18 -29.71 14.56 -16.98
C ASP A 18 -29.56 16.07 -17.19
N ALA A 19 -28.78 16.69 -16.30
CA ALA A 19 -28.17 17.99 -16.53
C ALA A 19 -26.66 17.88 -16.27
N SER A 20 -25.94 17.95 -17.40
CA SER A 20 -24.52 18.21 -17.57
C SER A 20 -23.91 19.14 -16.51
N GLY A 21 -22.95 18.61 -15.75
CA GLY A 21 -22.02 19.38 -14.94
C GLY A 21 -20.62 18.84 -15.18
N THR A 22 -19.91 19.39 -16.16
CA THR A 22 -18.50 19.11 -16.42
C THR A 22 -17.69 19.49 -15.17
N ARG A 23 -17.30 18.50 -14.36
CA ARG A 23 -16.36 18.74 -13.27
C ARG A 23 -14.97 18.94 -13.89
N GLN A 24 -14.48 20.15 -13.69
CA GLN A 24 -13.14 20.58 -14.05
C GLN A 24 -12.10 19.68 -13.36
N CYS A 25 -11.17 19.17 -14.16
CA CYS A 25 -10.03 18.38 -13.74
C CYS A 25 -9.09 19.28 -12.92
N SER A 26 -9.00 19.04 -11.61
CA SER A 26 -8.07 19.71 -10.71
C SER A 26 -6.99 18.73 -10.27
N GLU A 27 -5.74 19.06 -10.58
CA GLU A 27 -4.47 18.54 -10.06
C GLU A 27 -4.45 17.05 -9.69
N SER A 28 -3.84 16.24 -10.56
CA SER A 28 -3.66 14.79 -10.42
C SER A 28 -2.81 14.42 -9.21
N HIS A 29 -3.42 14.43 -8.03
CA HIS A 29 -3.04 13.51 -6.96
C HIS A 29 -3.48 12.12 -7.43
N THR A 30 -2.56 11.35 -8.01
CA THR A 30 -2.82 9.96 -8.38
C THR A 30 -3.13 9.18 -7.11
N THR A 31 -4.41 8.99 -6.83
CA THR A 31 -4.87 8.05 -5.80
C THR A 31 -4.34 6.67 -6.19
N PHE A 32 -3.92 5.89 -5.19
CA PHE A 32 -3.39 4.55 -5.44
C PHE A 32 -4.41 3.56 -6.02
N ASP A 33 -5.68 3.94 -6.02
CA ASP A 33 -6.77 3.25 -6.69
C ASP A 33 -6.55 3.09 -8.21
N ALA A 34 -5.61 3.84 -8.80
CA ALA A 34 -5.22 3.69 -10.20
C ALA A 34 -4.17 2.59 -10.48
N GLY A 35 -3.87 1.73 -9.50
CA GLY A 35 -3.05 0.52 -9.71
C GLY A 35 -1.66 0.81 -10.27
N LEU A 36 -1.26 0.11 -11.35
CA LEU A 36 0.05 0.32 -11.99
C LEU A 36 0.27 1.77 -12.43
N ALA A 37 -0.76 2.46 -12.92
CA ALA A 37 -0.62 3.84 -13.36
C ALA A 37 -0.16 4.75 -12.21
N SER A 38 -0.62 4.49 -10.98
CA SER A 38 -0.19 5.23 -9.79
C SER A 38 1.26 4.94 -9.40
N LEU A 39 1.76 3.72 -9.65
CA LEU A 39 3.14 3.32 -9.34
C LEU A 39 4.14 3.82 -10.39
N LEU A 40 3.74 3.81 -11.66
CA LEU A 40 4.55 4.28 -12.79
C LEU A 40 4.55 5.82 -12.84
N GLY A 41 3.42 6.46 -12.53
CA GLY A 41 3.25 7.90 -12.60
C GLY A 41 3.39 8.41 -14.04
N ASN A 42 4.01 9.57 -14.21
CA ASN A 42 4.23 10.18 -15.53
C ASN A 42 5.51 9.68 -16.24
N ALA A 43 6.23 8.70 -15.67
CA ALA A 43 7.51 8.26 -16.22
C ALA A 43 7.34 7.35 -17.45
N ILE A 44 6.29 6.51 -17.47
CA ILE A 44 6.00 5.55 -18.54
C ILE A 44 4.51 5.21 -18.52
N GLY A 45 3.91 4.96 -19.69
CA GLY A 45 2.53 4.46 -19.77
C GLY A 45 2.42 2.99 -19.35
N VAL A 46 1.26 2.59 -18.81
CA VAL A 46 1.00 1.19 -18.41
C VAL A 46 1.18 0.22 -19.57
N GLN A 47 0.74 0.58 -20.78
CA GLN A 47 0.89 -0.27 -21.96
C GLN A 47 2.36 -0.46 -22.35
N GLU A 48 3.12 0.64 -22.42
CA GLU A 48 4.55 0.58 -22.72
C GLU A 48 5.31 -0.24 -21.67
N PHE A 49 4.96 -0.10 -20.39
CA PHE A 49 5.50 -0.94 -19.32
C PHE A 49 5.22 -2.43 -19.56
N ARG A 50 3.98 -2.80 -19.89
CA ARG A 50 3.58 -4.20 -20.14
C ARG A 50 4.30 -4.80 -21.34
N GLU A 51 4.44 -4.03 -22.42
CA GLU A 51 5.03 -4.51 -23.67
C GLU A 51 6.56 -4.58 -23.64
N SER A 52 7.23 -3.67 -22.90
CA SER A 52 8.68 -3.48 -23.00
C SER A 52 9.47 -3.85 -21.74
N PHE A 53 8.81 -4.02 -20.58
CA PHE A 53 9.48 -4.21 -19.29
C PHE A 53 8.93 -5.36 -18.47
N PHE A 54 7.60 -5.46 -18.32
CA PHE A 54 6.96 -6.50 -17.51
C PHE A 54 7.42 -7.89 -17.97
N GLU A 55 7.92 -8.69 -17.02
CA GLU A 55 8.51 -10.04 -17.24
C GLU A 55 9.67 -10.12 -18.25
N GLN A 56 10.25 -8.98 -18.64
CA GLN A 56 11.31 -8.91 -19.65
C GLN A 56 12.61 -8.31 -19.11
N LYS A 57 12.53 -7.13 -18.46
CA LYS A 57 13.71 -6.43 -17.95
C LYS A 57 13.37 -5.46 -16.81
N PRO A 58 14.32 -5.15 -15.91
CA PRO A 58 14.10 -4.19 -14.84
C PRO A 58 13.76 -2.79 -15.39
N LEU A 59 12.85 -2.09 -14.70
CA LEU A 59 12.57 -0.67 -14.88
C LEU A 59 12.95 0.09 -13.60
N HIS A 60 13.84 1.07 -13.72
CA HIS A 60 14.18 1.97 -12.62
C HIS A 60 13.61 3.37 -12.90
N ILE A 61 12.71 3.85 -12.03
CA ILE A 61 12.13 5.19 -12.11
C ILE A 61 12.73 6.04 -11.00
N GLN A 62 13.65 6.94 -11.36
CA GLN A 62 14.15 7.95 -10.44
C GLN A 62 13.25 9.18 -10.46
N ARG A 63 12.59 9.49 -9.34
CA ARG A 63 11.69 10.65 -9.23
C ARG A 63 12.46 11.88 -8.76
N SER A 64 12.87 12.73 -9.69
CA SER A 64 13.49 14.03 -9.37
C SER A 64 12.43 15.01 -8.84
N GLY A 65 12.51 15.40 -7.56
CA GLY A 65 11.78 16.56 -7.04
C GLY A 65 10.50 16.29 -6.24
N SER A 66 10.12 15.04 -5.96
CA SER A 66 8.94 14.76 -5.12
C SER A 66 9.25 13.75 -4.01
N ALA A 67 9.90 14.23 -2.95
CA ALA A 67 9.94 13.52 -1.67
C ALA A 67 8.53 13.12 -1.17
N LYS A 68 7.48 13.76 -1.71
CA LYS A 68 6.08 13.55 -1.37
C LYS A 68 5.33 12.56 -2.27
N TYR A 69 5.96 11.97 -3.31
CA TYR A 69 5.23 11.07 -4.22
C TYR A 69 4.56 9.90 -3.47
N TYR A 70 5.27 9.37 -2.48
CA TYR A 70 4.79 8.31 -1.61
C TYR A 70 4.33 8.82 -0.24
N ALA A 71 4.00 10.11 -0.09
CA ALA A 71 3.56 10.67 1.21
C ALA A 71 2.31 9.96 1.77
N GLN A 72 1.49 9.40 0.88
CA GLN A 72 0.34 8.57 1.24
C GLN A 72 0.74 7.31 2.03
N LEU A 73 2.02 6.91 2.02
CA LEU A 73 2.60 5.74 2.68
C LEU A 73 3.41 6.08 3.93
N ASP A 74 3.40 7.33 4.40
CA ASP A 74 4.22 7.76 5.53
C ASP A 74 4.02 6.86 6.77
N GLY A 75 2.81 6.32 6.96
CA GLY A 75 2.45 5.43 8.07
C GLY A 75 3.18 4.07 8.10
N VAL A 76 3.70 3.58 6.98
CA VAL A 76 4.48 2.32 6.91
C VAL A 76 5.99 2.54 6.81
N SER A 77 6.41 3.79 6.64
CA SER A 77 7.83 4.16 6.49
C SER A 77 8.55 4.39 7.82
N SER A 78 7.82 4.43 8.95
CA SER A 78 8.36 4.74 10.28
C SER A 78 8.35 3.51 11.20
N PRO A 79 9.50 3.13 11.79
CA PRO A 79 9.54 2.10 12.83
C PRO A 79 8.74 2.50 14.07
N GLU A 80 8.67 3.78 14.43
CA GLU A 80 7.90 4.27 15.58
C GLU A 80 6.40 3.99 15.42
N ARG A 81 5.86 4.13 14.20
CA ARG A 81 4.45 3.80 13.94
C ARG A 81 4.19 2.31 14.08
N LEU A 82 5.07 1.47 13.53
CA LEU A 82 4.99 0.02 13.70
C LEU A 82 5.04 -0.36 15.19
N PHE A 83 5.99 0.18 15.93
CA PHE A 83 6.15 -0.08 17.36
C PHE A 83 4.89 0.27 18.16
N LYS A 84 4.26 1.41 17.86
CA LYS A 84 2.98 1.79 18.44
C LYS A 84 1.87 0.78 18.12
N LEU A 85 1.76 0.35 16.86
CA LEU A 85 0.77 -0.66 16.45
C LEU A 85 0.99 -2.02 17.14
N MET A 86 2.24 -2.39 17.40
CA MET A 86 2.56 -3.60 18.16
C MET A 86 2.17 -3.48 19.64
N ASP A 87 2.39 -2.32 20.26
CA ASP A 87 1.98 -2.06 21.65
C ASP A 87 0.46 -2.06 21.82
N GLU A 88 -0.25 -1.56 20.81
CA GLU A 88 -1.73 -1.58 20.74
C GLU A 88 -2.28 -2.98 20.42
N GLY A 89 -1.41 -3.95 20.10
CA GLY A 89 -1.80 -5.31 19.73
C GLY A 89 -2.37 -5.45 18.31
N ALA A 90 -2.38 -4.37 17.52
CA ALA A 90 -2.84 -4.38 16.14
C ALA A 90 -1.90 -5.17 15.22
N VAL A 91 -0.59 -5.09 15.46
CA VAL A 91 0.41 -5.87 14.73
C VAL A 91 1.04 -6.91 15.67
N PRO A 92 0.67 -8.19 15.54
CA PRO A 92 1.26 -9.25 16.35
C PRO A 92 2.69 -9.57 15.91
N VAL A 93 3.53 -10.01 16.85
CA VAL A 93 4.97 -10.29 16.63
C VAL A 93 5.20 -11.30 15.51
N TYR A 94 4.31 -12.27 15.29
CA TYR A 94 4.46 -13.27 14.21
C TYR A 94 4.40 -12.66 12.80
N ARG A 95 3.92 -11.42 12.65
CA ARG A 95 3.98 -10.66 11.39
C ARG A 95 5.30 -9.90 11.20
N ILE A 96 6.26 -10.10 12.09
CA ILE A 96 7.56 -9.43 12.08
C ILE A 96 8.67 -10.46 11.91
N ASN A 97 9.39 -10.36 10.80
CA ASN A 97 10.66 -11.04 10.60
C ASN A 97 11.80 -10.06 10.84
N MET A 98 12.92 -10.56 11.37
CA MET A 98 14.11 -9.74 11.61
C MET A 98 15.35 -10.38 10.99
N PHE A 99 16.21 -9.57 10.39
CA PHE A 99 17.42 -10.04 9.73
C PHE A 99 18.47 -8.94 9.60
N ARG A 100 19.72 -9.33 9.35
CA ARG A 100 20.81 -8.40 8.99
C ARG A 100 21.85 -9.08 8.10
N CYS A 101 22.62 -8.29 7.37
CA CYS A 101 23.87 -8.70 6.74
C CYS A 101 25.01 -7.93 7.41
N LYS A 102 26.07 -8.64 7.85
CA LYS A 102 27.28 -8.02 8.37
C LYS A 102 28.37 -8.03 7.31
N ASP A 103 28.86 -6.87 6.87
CA ASP A 103 30.06 -6.77 6.04
C ASP A 103 30.04 -7.67 4.77
N GLY A 104 28.90 -7.73 4.08
CA GLY A 104 28.74 -8.57 2.88
C GLY A 104 28.59 -10.08 3.16
N SER A 105 28.43 -10.48 4.41
CA SER A 105 28.15 -11.86 4.81
C SER A 105 26.69 -12.29 4.50
N ASN A 106 26.44 -13.59 4.69
CA ASN A 106 25.11 -14.18 4.53
C ASN A 106 24.09 -13.54 5.48
N LYS A 107 22.83 -13.52 5.04
CA LYS A 107 21.69 -13.08 5.85
C LYS A 107 21.64 -13.86 7.16
N GLU A 108 21.72 -13.16 8.28
CA GLU A 108 21.51 -13.70 9.62
C GLU A 108 20.05 -13.45 10.06
N THR A 109 19.52 -14.36 10.88
CA THR A 109 18.26 -14.17 11.63
C THR A 109 18.56 -14.29 13.12
N PRO A 110 17.85 -13.55 13.99
CA PRO A 110 18.08 -13.63 15.43
C PRO A 110 17.66 -15.01 15.94
N ASN A 111 18.48 -15.55 16.84
CA ASN A 111 18.19 -16.79 17.55
C ASN A 111 18.42 -16.56 19.05
N PRO A 112 17.36 -16.56 19.88
CA PRO A 112 15.97 -16.86 19.54
C PRO A 112 15.31 -15.75 18.68
N PRO A 113 14.23 -16.08 17.93
CA PRO A 113 13.44 -15.07 17.23
C PRO A 113 12.76 -14.11 18.23
N PRO A 114 12.35 -12.90 17.78
CA PRO A 114 11.64 -11.96 18.65
C PRO A 114 10.34 -12.59 19.15
N SER A 115 10.09 -12.46 20.46
CA SER A 115 8.89 -12.99 21.10
C SER A 115 7.94 -11.90 21.60
N SER A 116 8.40 -10.65 21.59
CA SER A 116 7.68 -9.50 22.12
C SER A 116 7.96 -8.22 21.32
N PRO A 117 7.10 -7.20 21.39
CA PRO A 117 7.40 -5.87 20.85
C PRO A 117 8.68 -5.26 21.42
N ALA A 118 9.02 -5.58 22.67
CA ALA A 118 10.27 -5.14 23.31
C ALA A 118 11.50 -5.77 22.64
N ASP A 119 11.45 -7.07 22.29
CA ASP A 119 12.52 -7.73 21.55
C ASP A 119 12.73 -7.09 20.18
N VAL A 120 11.65 -6.81 19.46
CA VAL A 120 11.73 -6.20 18.12
C VAL A 120 12.41 -4.83 18.19
N ARG A 121 12.04 -3.98 19.16
CA ARG A 121 12.69 -2.68 19.38
C ARG A 121 14.17 -2.81 19.71
N ARG A 122 14.52 -3.71 20.64
CA ARG A 122 15.92 -3.95 21.03
C ARG A 122 16.74 -4.43 19.84
N LEU A 123 16.27 -5.42 19.09
CA LEU A 123 16.94 -5.93 17.91
C LEU A 123 17.07 -4.83 16.83
N PHE A 124 16.06 -4.00 16.62
CA PHE A 124 16.18 -2.89 15.67
C PHE A 124 17.29 -1.90 16.07
N GLN A 125 17.39 -1.58 17.36
CA GLN A 125 18.48 -0.74 17.90
C GLN A 125 19.86 -1.40 17.78
N GLU A 126 19.93 -2.73 17.86
CA GLU A 126 21.15 -3.53 17.63
C GLU A 126 21.52 -3.67 16.13
N GLY A 127 20.81 -2.98 15.24
CA GLY A 127 21.12 -2.92 13.82
C GLY A 127 20.41 -3.97 12.95
N TRP A 128 19.43 -4.69 13.50
CA TRP A 128 18.63 -5.64 12.74
C TRP A 128 17.54 -4.92 11.94
N SER A 129 17.34 -5.33 10.69
CA SER A 129 16.24 -4.87 9.84
C SER A 129 14.96 -5.62 10.15
N ILE A 130 13.83 -4.94 9.96
CA ILE A 130 12.48 -5.47 10.10
C ILE A 130 11.91 -5.75 8.72
N GLN A 131 11.27 -6.91 8.56
CA GLN A 131 10.26 -7.15 7.53
C GLN A 131 8.91 -7.26 8.23
N TRP A 132 8.06 -6.27 7.98
CA TRP A 132 6.67 -6.26 8.41
C TRP A 132 5.79 -6.84 7.31
N LEU A 133 5.18 -7.98 7.63
CA LEU A 133 4.31 -8.73 6.73
C LEU A 133 2.92 -8.11 6.65
N GLN A 134 2.44 -7.94 5.42
CA GLN A 134 1.08 -7.52 5.08
C GLN A 134 0.64 -6.19 5.73
N PRO A 135 1.44 -5.09 5.65
CA PRO A 135 1.12 -3.83 6.32
C PRO A 135 -0.17 -3.16 5.79
N GLN A 136 -0.70 -3.61 4.65
CA GLN A 136 -2.00 -3.15 4.14
C GLN A 136 -3.18 -3.44 5.08
N GLN A 137 -3.03 -4.36 6.05
CA GLN A 137 -4.07 -4.62 7.05
C GLN A 137 -4.29 -3.43 8.00
N GLU A 138 -3.30 -2.55 8.17
CA GLU A 138 -3.36 -1.38 9.06
C GLU A 138 -3.23 -0.05 8.29
N HIS A 139 -3.27 -0.09 6.96
CA HIS A 139 -2.98 1.07 6.13
C HIS A 139 -3.86 1.15 4.89
N ASP A 140 -4.92 1.96 4.96
CA ASP A 140 -5.96 2.07 3.93
C ASP A 140 -5.42 2.38 2.53
N ALA A 141 -4.48 3.33 2.39
CA ALA A 141 -3.94 3.66 1.07
C ALA A 141 -3.18 2.48 0.43
N LEU A 142 -2.53 1.62 1.23
CA LEU A 142 -1.91 0.39 0.73
C LEU A 142 -2.97 -0.65 0.40
N ALA A 143 -4.02 -0.77 1.22
CA ALA A 143 -5.13 -1.68 0.92
C ALA A 143 -5.78 -1.32 -0.42
N SER A 144 -6.05 -0.04 -0.68
CA SER A 144 -6.58 0.41 -1.97
C SER A 144 -5.63 0.10 -3.14
N LEU A 145 -4.32 0.32 -2.96
CA LEU A 145 -3.32 -0.02 -3.97
C LEU A 145 -3.36 -1.53 -4.28
N VAL A 146 -3.35 -2.36 -3.24
CA VAL A 146 -3.39 -3.83 -3.36
C VAL A 146 -4.63 -4.26 -4.12
N VAL A 147 -5.82 -3.78 -3.75
CA VAL A 147 -7.08 -4.12 -4.43
C VAL A 147 -7.05 -3.71 -5.91
N ALA A 148 -6.53 -2.52 -6.22
CA ALA A 148 -6.41 -2.06 -7.60
C ALA A 148 -5.48 -2.97 -8.41
N LEU A 149 -4.34 -3.36 -7.84
CA LEU A 149 -3.38 -4.26 -8.49
C LEU A 149 -3.92 -5.69 -8.62
N GLU A 150 -4.60 -6.23 -7.61
CA GLU A 150 -5.25 -7.56 -7.68
C GLU A 150 -6.31 -7.60 -8.78
N THR A 151 -7.07 -6.52 -8.93
CA THR A 151 -8.05 -6.36 -10.02
C THR A 151 -7.36 -6.31 -11.39
N GLU A 152 -6.24 -5.58 -11.49
CA GLU A 152 -5.53 -5.38 -12.76
C GLU A 152 -4.76 -6.63 -13.22
N PHE A 153 -4.18 -7.39 -12.27
CA PHE A 153 -3.43 -8.61 -12.57
C PHE A 153 -4.29 -9.88 -12.55
N GLY A 154 -5.44 -9.86 -11.91
CA GLY A 154 -6.28 -11.05 -11.73
C GLY A 154 -5.64 -12.11 -10.83
N CYS A 155 -4.70 -11.72 -9.97
CA CYS A 155 -4.01 -12.60 -9.02
C CYS A 155 -3.82 -11.91 -7.66
N LEU A 156 -3.37 -12.66 -6.66
CA LEU A 156 -3.14 -12.13 -5.31
C LEU A 156 -1.88 -11.26 -5.27
N VAL A 157 -1.98 -10.11 -4.60
CA VAL A 157 -0.88 -9.15 -4.46
C VAL A 157 -0.45 -9.07 -3.00
N GLY A 158 0.79 -9.48 -2.72
CA GLY A 158 1.38 -9.41 -1.39
C GLY A 158 2.26 -8.16 -1.21
N VAL A 159 2.16 -7.50 -0.05
CA VAL A 159 3.02 -6.37 0.32
C VAL A 159 3.79 -6.71 1.59
N ASN A 160 5.07 -6.33 1.60
CA ASN A 160 5.93 -6.34 2.78
C ASN A 160 6.61 -4.96 2.93
N ALA A 161 6.69 -4.44 4.15
CA ALA A 161 7.47 -3.24 4.45
C ALA A 161 8.81 -3.63 5.06
N TYR A 162 9.89 -2.96 4.62
CA TYR A 162 11.24 -3.20 5.10
C TYR A 162 11.79 -1.95 5.78
N LEU A 163 12.17 -2.06 7.04
CA LEU A 163 12.74 -0.97 7.83
C LEU A 163 14.17 -1.36 8.23
N THR A 164 15.15 -0.58 7.80
CA THR A 164 16.58 -0.83 8.09
C THR A 164 17.12 0.34 8.92
N PRO A 165 17.74 0.08 10.09
CA PRO A 165 18.40 1.12 10.87
C PRO A 165 19.49 1.85 10.07
N PRO A 166 19.76 3.14 10.37
CA PRO A 166 20.85 3.86 9.72
C PRO A 166 22.20 3.17 9.91
N GLY A 167 23.04 3.15 8.87
CA GLY A 167 24.38 2.58 8.94
C GLY A 167 24.44 1.05 8.95
N THR A 168 23.32 0.35 8.74
CA THR A 168 23.27 -1.11 8.60
C THR A 168 22.67 -1.53 7.26
N GLN A 169 22.78 -2.82 6.94
CA GLN A 169 22.24 -3.40 5.72
C GLN A 169 21.36 -4.60 6.06
N GLY A 170 20.09 -4.55 5.66
CA GLY A 170 19.16 -5.66 5.83
C GLY A 170 19.37 -6.76 4.79
N VAL A 171 19.11 -6.43 3.53
CA VAL A 171 19.33 -7.27 2.35
C VAL A 171 19.89 -6.40 1.24
N HIS A 172 20.59 -6.99 0.26
CA HIS A 172 20.88 -6.31 -1.00
C HIS A 172 19.56 -6.01 -1.74
N GLY A 173 18.98 -4.82 -1.52
CA GLY A 173 17.91 -4.24 -2.37
C GLY A 173 16.52 -4.09 -1.74
N VAL A 174 16.02 -2.83 -1.82
CA VAL A 174 14.66 -2.28 -2.12
C VAL A 174 13.39 -3.02 -1.62
N MET A 175 12.32 -2.26 -1.37
CA MET A 175 10.97 -2.82 -1.16
C MET A 175 10.58 -3.75 -2.31
N HIS A 176 10.11 -4.94 -1.96
CA HIS A 176 9.64 -5.96 -2.91
C HIS A 176 8.12 -6.05 -2.86
N LEU A 177 7.48 -5.88 -4.01
CA LEU A 177 6.10 -6.29 -4.25
C LEU A 177 6.17 -7.63 -4.99
N ASP A 178 5.71 -8.70 -4.35
CA ASP A 178 5.67 -10.02 -4.98
C ASP A 178 4.24 -10.33 -5.42
N LEU A 179 4.06 -10.56 -6.73
CA LEU A 179 2.86 -11.18 -7.27
C LEU A 179 2.95 -12.68 -6.97
N LYS A 180 1.93 -13.24 -6.30
CA LYS A 180 1.84 -14.70 -6.15
C LYS A 180 0.90 -15.23 -7.24
N PRO A 181 1.36 -16.15 -8.10
CA PRO A 181 0.51 -16.81 -9.08
C PRO A 181 -0.54 -17.71 -8.42
#